data_AF-C6HPT0-F1
#
_entry.id   AF-C6HPT0-F1
#
_cell.length_a   1.000
_cell.length_b   1.000
_cell.length_c   1.000
_cell.angle_alpha   90.00
_cell.angle_beta   90.00
_cell.angle_gamma   90.00
#
_symmetry.space_group_name_H-M   'P 1'
#
loop_
_entity.id
_entity.type
_entity.pdbx_description
1 polymer ?
#
loop_
_entity_poly.entity_id
_entity_poly.type
_entity_poly.pdbx_seq_one_letter_code
_entity_poly.pdbx_strand_id
1 'polypeptide(L)'
;MIWSYLGLDALKVIMMLDPYFWGIVSSPPPSPLDSFGTLGMAATQTYRLVFSLMGVICAVECAASAVSLLCLSISLWIPFARTWTLIPIEAPWLYPKAFGSCFSSLLDRGLIGFWSKWWHQIFRFSFVQPSNWIYAHLPHRLQKPFLRRLLQLYIVFGLSGLLHAAGSYTQLAPTRPFSSIFLFFFLQAPAIMFQDLVVKHVIARLPFRFPHWLCRSTNFIFVVVWAFLIGPLGADDFSIGGIWLVEPIPLSPIRGLGFGAEGEGWWCWKGQAFQQWRGEKWWDVGIRIM
;
A
#
# COMPACT_ATOMS: atom_id res chain seq x y z
N MET A 1 -2.22 -8.31 13.89
CA MET A 1 -3.51 -7.69 14.24
C MET A 1 -3.42 -6.67 15.37
N ILE A 2 -3.25 -7.04 16.66
CA ILE A 2 -3.36 -6.07 17.78
C ILE A 2 -2.42 -4.85 17.60
N TRP A 3 -1.15 -5.08 17.32
CA TRP A 3 -0.19 -4.00 17.08
C TRP A 3 -0.54 -3.12 15.88
N SER A 4 -1.00 -3.74 14.79
CA SER A 4 -1.46 -3.01 13.59
C SER A 4 -2.71 -2.20 13.88
N TYR A 5 -3.61 -2.70 14.73
CA TYR A 5 -4.82 -2.00 15.14
C TYR A 5 -4.49 -0.78 16.00
N LEU A 6 -3.68 -0.96 17.05
CA LEU A 6 -3.23 0.15 17.91
C LEU A 6 -2.39 1.17 17.13
N GLY A 7 -1.57 0.70 16.19
CA GLY A 7 -0.82 1.55 15.27
C GLY A 7 -1.74 2.36 14.38
N LEU A 8 -2.79 1.74 13.82
CA LEU A 8 -3.79 2.43 12.99
C LEU A 8 -4.57 3.46 13.81
N ASP A 9 -4.94 3.13 15.05
CA ASP A 9 -5.61 4.04 15.98
C ASP A 9 -4.74 5.28 16.25
N ALA A 10 -3.48 5.08 16.61
CA ALA A 10 -2.53 6.17 16.85
C ALA A 10 -2.31 7.03 15.61
N LEU A 11 -2.08 6.39 14.46
CA LEU A 11 -1.87 7.09 13.19
C LEU A 11 -3.09 7.92 12.80
N LYS A 12 -4.30 7.40 12.97
CA LYS A 12 -5.53 8.15 12.69
C LYS A 12 -5.63 9.41 13.51
N VAL A 13 -5.35 9.35 14.81
CA VAL A 13 -5.35 10.53 15.69
C VAL A 13 -4.28 11.53 15.28
N ILE A 14 -3.06 11.08 14.94
CA ILE A 14 -2.01 12.02 14.52
C ILE A 14 -2.32 12.63 13.15
N MET A 15 -2.86 11.84 12.21
CA MET A 15 -3.26 12.31 10.88
C MET A 15 -4.39 13.34 10.96
N MET A 16 -5.23 13.30 11.98
CA MET A 16 -6.24 14.34 12.22
C MET A 16 -5.62 15.71 12.49
N LEU A 17 -4.37 15.81 12.94
CA LEU A 17 -3.74 17.08 13.28
C LEU A 17 -3.15 17.81 12.07
N ASP A 18 -3.03 17.14 10.92
CA ASP A 18 -2.40 17.69 9.72
C ASP A 18 -3.40 17.77 8.56
N PRO A 19 -3.74 18.99 8.07
CA PRO A 19 -4.68 19.20 6.97
C PRO A 19 -4.34 18.45 5.67
N TYR A 20 -3.09 18.04 5.49
CA TYR A 20 -2.70 17.16 4.40
C TYR A 20 -3.56 15.91 4.32
N PHE A 21 -3.75 15.20 5.45
CA PHE A 21 -4.53 13.96 5.47
C PHE A 21 -6.03 14.21 5.31
N TRP A 22 -6.48 15.46 5.36
CA TRP A 22 -7.85 15.85 5.04
C TRP A 22 -8.07 16.10 3.54
N GLY A 23 -7.01 16.01 2.73
CA GLY A 23 -7.02 16.26 1.29
C GLY A 23 -6.43 17.61 0.88
N ILE A 24 -5.94 18.42 1.82
CA ILE A 24 -5.33 19.72 1.53
C ILE A 24 -3.82 19.51 1.32
N VAL A 25 -3.45 18.96 0.17
CA VAL A 25 -2.05 18.59 -0.14
C VAL A 25 -1.09 19.78 -0.22
N SER A 26 -1.62 20.98 -0.50
CA SER A 26 -0.88 22.24 -0.50
C SER A 26 -0.69 22.86 0.89
N SER A 27 -1.15 22.18 1.96
CA SER A 27 -1.03 22.69 3.32
C SER A 27 0.44 22.90 3.73
N PRO A 28 0.74 24.00 4.44
CA PRO A 28 2.09 24.28 4.92
C PRO A 28 2.54 23.21 5.93
N PRO A 29 3.86 23.15 6.23
CA PRO A 29 4.38 22.35 7.33
C PRO A 29 3.61 22.60 8.63
N PRO A 30 3.24 21.56 9.40
CA PRO A 30 2.63 21.74 10.71
C PRO A 30 3.68 22.25 11.71
N SER A 31 3.25 23.00 12.73
CA SER A 31 4.13 23.40 13.82
C SER A 31 4.66 22.17 14.58
N PRO A 32 5.95 22.10 14.96
CA PRO A 32 6.99 23.15 14.85
C PRO A 32 7.81 23.09 13.55
N LEU A 33 7.45 22.26 12.57
CA LEU A 33 8.22 22.08 11.33
C LEU A 33 8.22 23.32 10.44
N ASP A 34 7.17 24.14 10.53
CA ASP A 34 7.04 25.45 9.89
C ASP A 34 8.23 26.38 10.16
N SER A 35 8.84 26.27 11.34
CA SER A 35 9.90 27.15 11.81
C SER A 35 11.29 26.82 11.22
N PHE A 36 11.45 25.67 10.54
CA PHE A 36 12.75 25.17 10.06
C PHE A 36 13.00 25.39 8.55
N GLY A 37 12.17 26.19 7.86
CA GLY A 37 12.37 26.54 6.44
C GLY A 37 12.45 25.31 5.53
N THR A 38 13.48 25.22 4.68
CA THR A 38 13.66 24.11 3.73
C THR A 38 13.82 22.74 4.40
N LEU A 39 14.50 22.69 5.55
CA LEU A 39 14.61 21.45 6.32
C LEU A 39 13.23 21.04 6.86
N GLY A 40 12.42 22.03 7.25
CA GLY A 40 11.02 21.84 7.62
C GLY A 40 10.18 21.23 6.50
N MET A 41 10.35 21.69 5.25
CA MET A 41 9.65 21.13 4.09
C MET A 41 10.04 19.67 3.80
N ALA A 42 11.35 19.38 3.81
CA ALA A 42 11.83 18.01 3.58
C ALA A 42 11.36 17.06 4.69
N ALA A 43 11.49 17.48 5.96
CA ALA A 43 10.97 16.74 7.11
C ALA A 43 9.46 16.55 7.01
N THR A 44 8.74 17.56 6.51
CA THR A 44 7.29 17.50 6.31
C THR A 44 6.90 16.41 5.31
N GLN A 45 7.53 16.41 4.16
CA GLN A 45 7.33 15.37 3.16
C GLN A 45 7.72 14.00 3.71
N THR A 46 8.85 13.89 4.42
CA THR A 46 9.27 12.62 5.03
C THR A 46 8.22 12.08 6.01
N TYR A 47 7.73 12.88 6.96
CA TYR A 47 6.73 12.37 7.91
C TYR A 47 5.42 12.01 7.20
N ARG A 48 4.95 12.84 6.24
CA ARG A 48 3.71 12.56 5.49
C ARG A 48 3.81 11.22 4.75
N LEU A 49 4.91 11.00 4.04
CA LEU A 49 5.17 9.75 3.33
C LEU A 49 5.30 8.55 4.28
N VAL A 50 6.02 8.70 5.39
CA VAL A 50 6.18 7.63 6.38
C VAL A 50 4.84 7.28 7.01
N PHE A 51 4.03 8.27 7.36
CA PHE A 51 2.75 8.07 8.03
C PHE A 51 1.74 7.47 7.07
N SER A 52 1.68 7.93 5.82
CA SER A 52 0.90 7.27 4.77
C SER A 52 1.32 5.80 4.59
N LEU A 53 2.62 5.53 4.50
CA LEU A 53 3.12 4.16 4.37
C LEU A 53 2.73 3.28 5.58
N MET A 54 2.94 3.77 6.79
CA MET A 54 2.57 3.07 8.02
C MET A 54 1.06 2.86 8.12
N GLY A 55 0.27 3.86 7.72
CA GLY A 55 -1.20 3.79 7.66
C GLY A 55 -1.66 2.68 6.72
N VAL A 56 -1.11 2.61 5.51
CA VAL A 56 -1.39 1.52 4.57
C VAL A 56 -0.98 0.16 5.14
N ILE A 57 0.23 0.04 5.73
CA ILE A 57 0.69 -1.23 6.32
C ILE A 57 -0.28 -1.70 7.41
N CYS A 58 -0.65 -0.81 8.33
CA CYS A 58 -1.55 -1.13 9.42
C CYS A 58 -2.95 -1.49 8.89
N ALA A 59 -3.49 -0.72 7.95
CA ALA A 59 -4.79 -0.97 7.33
C ALA A 59 -4.83 -2.31 6.58
N VAL A 60 -3.80 -2.64 5.79
CA VAL A 60 -3.71 -3.90 5.06
C VAL A 60 -3.63 -5.10 6.01
N GLU A 61 -2.79 -5.03 7.06
CA GLU A 61 -2.70 -6.08 8.07
C GLU A 61 -4.01 -6.25 8.84
N CYS A 62 -4.67 -5.15 9.21
CA CYS A 62 -5.98 -5.18 9.85
C CYS A 62 -7.04 -5.80 8.95
N ALA A 63 -7.12 -5.39 7.68
CA ALA A 63 -8.07 -5.93 6.70
C ALA A 63 -7.85 -7.42 6.45
N ALA A 64 -6.60 -7.85 6.21
CA ALA A 64 -6.26 -9.25 6.03
C ALA A 64 -6.60 -10.09 7.26
N SER A 65 -6.33 -9.57 8.46
CA SER A 65 -6.69 -10.23 9.72
C SER A 65 -8.21 -10.31 9.90
N ALA A 66 -8.94 -9.23 9.59
CA ALA A 66 -10.38 -9.16 9.71
C ALA A 66 -11.08 -10.17 8.78
N VAL A 67 -10.62 -10.32 7.54
CA VAL A 67 -11.13 -11.34 6.61
C VAL A 67 -10.91 -12.75 7.17
N SER A 68 -9.72 -13.05 7.69
CA SER A 68 -9.44 -14.35 8.29
C SER A 68 -10.33 -14.65 9.51
N LEU A 69 -10.52 -13.66 10.40
CA LEU A 69 -11.42 -13.78 11.54
C LEU A 69 -12.88 -13.93 11.13
N LEU A 70 -13.32 -13.21 10.11
CA LEU A 70 -14.67 -13.31 9.58
C LEU A 70 -14.94 -14.71 9.04
N CYS A 71 -14.04 -15.26 8.22
CA CYS A 71 -14.19 -16.61 7.68
C CYS A 71 -14.13 -17.69 8.76
N LEU A 72 -13.25 -17.54 9.76
CA LEU A 72 -13.24 -18.42 10.93
C LEU A 72 -14.56 -18.34 11.71
N SER A 73 -15.06 -17.13 11.93
CA SER A 73 -16.33 -16.91 12.64
C SER A 73 -17.47 -17.57 11.89
N ILE A 74 -17.63 -17.30 10.59
CA ILE A 74 -18.67 -17.93 9.76
C ILE A 74 -18.59 -19.46 9.84
N SER A 75 -17.40 -20.03 9.77
CA SER A 75 -17.20 -21.48 9.87
C SER A 75 -17.58 -22.09 11.22
N LEU A 76 -17.43 -21.33 12.32
CA LEU A 76 -17.82 -21.76 13.67
C LEU A 76 -19.33 -21.59 13.91
N TRP A 77 -19.92 -20.49 13.45
CA TRP A 77 -21.33 -20.17 13.64
C TRP A 77 -22.25 -20.89 12.66
N ILE A 78 -21.76 -21.21 11.46
CA ILE A 78 -22.49 -21.90 10.39
C ILE A 78 -21.63 -23.08 9.92
N PRO A 79 -21.68 -24.25 10.60
CA PRO A 79 -20.80 -25.38 10.27
C PRO A 79 -20.91 -25.87 8.82
N PHE A 80 -22.08 -25.72 8.19
CA PHE A 80 -22.30 -26.04 6.77
C PHE A 80 -21.53 -25.11 5.82
N ALA A 81 -21.10 -23.92 6.25
CA ALA A 81 -20.29 -23.04 5.40
C ALA A 81 -18.96 -23.68 4.96
N ARG A 82 -18.46 -24.67 5.72
CA ARG A 82 -17.27 -25.45 5.36
C ARG A 82 -17.44 -26.25 4.08
N THR A 83 -18.67 -26.56 3.68
CA THR A 83 -18.96 -27.30 2.44
C THR A 83 -19.30 -26.38 1.26
N TRP A 84 -19.31 -25.05 1.44
CA TRP A 84 -19.56 -24.11 0.34
C TRP A 84 -18.44 -24.07 -0.69
N THR A 85 -17.24 -24.50 -0.31
CA THR A 85 -16.05 -24.47 -1.15
C THR A 85 -15.29 -25.79 -1.02
N LEU A 86 -14.47 -26.13 -2.03
CA LEU A 86 -13.65 -27.35 -2.02
C LEU A 86 -12.59 -27.34 -0.91
N ILE A 87 -12.14 -26.16 -0.50
CA ILE A 87 -11.16 -25.96 0.57
C ILE A 87 -11.89 -25.22 1.69
N PRO A 88 -11.88 -25.73 2.94
CA PRO A 88 -12.55 -25.07 4.06
C PRO A 88 -12.18 -23.58 4.16
N ILE A 89 -13.17 -22.71 4.30
CA ILE A 89 -12.98 -21.26 4.29
C ILE A 89 -12.07 -20.78 5.43
N GLU A 90 -12.01 -21.50 6.55
CA GLU A 90 -11.14 -21.18 7.69
C GLU A 90 -9.70 -21.70 7.54
N ALA A 91 -9.36 -22.36 6.43
CA ALA A 91 -8.06 -23.00 6.27
C ALA A 91 -6.91 -21.97 6.39
N PRO A 92 -5.96 -22.16 7.32
CA PRO A 92 -4.99 -21.12 7.68
C PRO A 92 -4.04 -20.74 6.53
N TRP A 93 -3.77 -21.65 5.60
CA TRP A 93 -2.93 -21.37 4.43
C TRP A 93 -3.60 -20.49 3.37
N LEU A 94 -4.91 -20.26 3.45
CA LEU A 94 -5.62 -19.29 2.60
C LEU A 94 -5.33 -17.83 3.00
N TYR A 95 -4.81 -17.62 4.21
CA TYR A 95 -4.54 -16.29 4.79
C TYR A 95 -3.05 -16.11 5.07
N PRO A 96 -2.18 -16.10 4.04
CA PRO A 96 -0.77 -15.85 4.24
C PRO A 96 -0.54 -14.42 4.76
N LYS A 97 0.61 -14.20 5.40
CA LYS A 97 1.01 -12.86 5.86
C LYS A 97 1.03 -11.86 4.70
N ALA A 98 0.50 -10.67 4.93
CA ALA A 98 0.49 -9.61 3.92
C ALA A 98 1.90 -9.06 3.66
N PHE A 99 2.76 -9.05 4.69
CA PHE A 99 4.13 -8.57 4.58
C PHE A 99 5.18 -9.63 4.94
N GLY A 100 6.31 -9.59 4.23
CA GLY A 100 7.49 -10.43 4.51
C GLY A 100 8.49 -9.79 5.50
N SER A 101 9.74 -10.23 5.46
CA SER A 101 10.83 -9.60 6.24
C SER A 101 11.29 -8.30 5.59
N CYS A 102 11.05 -7.14 6.22
CA CYS A 102 11.34 -5.82 5.66
C CYS A 102 12.85 -5.59 5.44
N PHE A 103 13.62 -5.55 6.53
CA PHE A 103 15.03 -5.12 6.49
C PHE A 103 15.89 -5.99 5.59
N SER A 104 15.80 -7.32 5.67
CA SER A 104 16.58 -8.20 4.78
C SER A 104 16.16 -8.04 3.31
N SER A 105 14.88 -7.84 3.04
CA SER A 105 14.41 -7.65 1.66
C SER A 105 14.95 -6.35 1.07
N LEU A 106 14.84 -5.25 1.81
CA LEU A 106 15.25 -3.93 1.35
C LEU A 106 16.78 -3.79 1.29
N LEU A 107 17.49 -4.18 2.34
CA LEU A 107 18.94 -4.04 2.41
C LEU A 107 19.67 -4.99 1.45
N ASP A 108 19.21 -6.24 1.32
CA ASP A 108 19.98 -7.25 0.56
C ASP A 108 19.54 -7.32 -0.91
N ARG A 109 18.33 -6.85 -1.24
CA ARG A 109 17.75 -6.96 -2.59
C ARG A 109 17.26 -5.62 -3.16
N GLY A 110 17.39 -4.51 -2.43
CA GLY A 110 17.01 -3.18 -2.92
C GLY A 110 15.52 -3.06 -3.27
N LEU A 111 15.23 -2.32 -4.33
CA LEU A 111 13.84 -1.98 -4.71
C LEU A 111 13.06 -3.22 -5.16
N ILE A 112 13.68 -4.15 -5.88
CA ILE A 112 13.01 -5.42 -6.21
C ILE A 112 12.72 -6.24 -4.96
N GLY A 113 13.59 -6.18 -3.94
CA GLY A 113 13.36 -6.80 -2.64
C GLY A 113 12.13 -6.27 -1.94
N PHE A 114 12.03 -4.94 -1.85
CA PHE A 114 10.89 -4.23 -1.29
C PHE A 114 9.58 -4.77 -1.88
N TRP A 115 9.45 -4.79 -3.21
CA TRP A 115 8.20 -5.17 -3.87
C TRP A 115 7.95 -6.68 -3.96
N SER A 116 8.98 -7.48 -4.22
CA SER A 116 8.80 -8.92 -4.49
C SER A 116 8.88 -9.82 -3.27
N LYS A 117 9.34 -9.31 -2.12
CA LYS A 117 9.53 -10.10 -0.90
C LYS A 117 8.90 -9.50 0.35
N TRP A 118 8.78 -8.18 0.44
CA TRP A 118 8.22 -7.54 1.61
C TRP A 118 6.79 -7.06 1.39
N TRP A 119 6.56 -6.20 0.40
CA TRP A 119 5.30 -5.49 0.21
C TRP A 119 4.17 -6.40 -0.32
N HIS A 120 3.00 -6.33 0.32
CA HIS A 120 1.70 -6.79 -0.20
C HIS A 120 1.71 -8.16 -0.92
N GLN A 121 2.23 -9.19 -0.23
CA GLN A 121 2.52 -10.51 -0.81
C GLN A 121 1.28 -11.29 -1.27
N ILE A 122 0.09 -10.92 -0.79
CA ILE A 122 -1.20 -11.56 -1.15
C ILE A 122 -1.44 -11.47 -2.67
N PHE A 123 -1.05 -10.35 -3.31
CA PHE A 123 -1.26 -10.14 -4.74
C PHE A 123 -0.19 -10.78 -5.63
N ARG A 124 0.94 -11.16 -5.06
CA ARG A 124 2.13 -11.54 -5.83
C ARG A 124 1.87 -12.68 -6.79
N PHE A 125 1.20 -13.74 -6.33
CA PHE A 125 0.89 -14.88 -7.17
C PHE A 125 0.04 -14.46 -8.37
N SER A 126 -1.11 -13.83 -8.10
CA SER A 126 -2.10 -13.45 -9.12
C SER A 126 -1.54 -12.45 -10.14
N PHE A 127 -0.69 -11.51 -9.73
CA PHE A 127 -0.12 -10.51 -10.64
C PHE A 127 1.02 -11.06 -11.49
N VAL A 128 1.76 -12.07 -11.01
CA VAL A 128 2.86 -12.68 -11.77
C VAL A 128 2.33 -13.65 -12.84
N GLN A 129 1.21 -14.34 -12.61
CA GLN A 129 0.73 -15.38 -13.53
C GLN A 129 0.51 -14.91 -14.99
N PRO A 130 -0.12 -13.75 -15.26
CA PRO A 130 -0.32 -13.30 -16.64
C PRO A 130 1.00 -13.14 -17.40
N SER A 131 2.05 -12.64 -16.73
CA SER A 131 3.37 -12.51 -17.34
C SER A 131 4.05 -13.86 -17.65
N ASN A 132 3.88 -14.85 -16.77
CA ASN A 132 4.41 -16.20 -17.00
C ASN A 132 3.67 -16.88 -18.17
N TRP A 133 2.34 -16.72 -18.22
CA TRP A 133 1.53 -17.26 -19.30
C TRP A 133 1.94 -16.66 -20.64
N ILE A 134 2.05 -15.32 -20.74
CA ILE A 134 2.51 -14.64 -21.96
C ILE A 134 3.90 -15.15 -22.35
N TYR A 135 4.84 -15.21 -21.41
CA TYR A 135 6.21 -15.65 -21.68
C TYR A 135 6.29 -17.08 -22.21
N ALA A 136 5.49 -18.00 -21.65
CA ALA A 136 5.46 -19.40 -22.07
C ALA A 136 4.92 -19.59 -23.50
N HIS A 137 4.06 -18.68 -23.97
CA HIS A 137 3.48 -18.72 -25.32
C HIS A 137 4.30 -17.93 -26.35
N LEU A 138 5.43 -17.32 -25.96
CA LEU A 138 6.32 -16.67 -26.92
C LEU A 138 7.09 -17.72 -27.74
N PRO A 139 7.39 -17.44 -29.02
CA PRO A 139 8.32 -18.24 -29.81
C PRO A 139 9.65 -18.45 -29.08
N HIS A 140 10.22 -19.66 -29.14
CA HIS A 140 11.44 -20.03 -28.40
C HIS A 140 12.59 -19.02 -28.59
N ARG A 141 12.76 -18.46 -29.79
CA ARG A 141 13.77 -17.43 -30.10
C ARG A 141 13.65 -16.14 -29.26
N LEU A 142 12.46 -15.85 -28.74
CA LEU A 142 12.16 -14.66 -27.93
C LEU A 142 12.20 -14.96 -26.43
N GLN A 143 12.25 -16.22 -26.00
CA GLN A 143 12.27 -16.63 -24.59
C GLN A 143 13.65 -16.37 -23.93
N LYS A 144 14.02 -15.09 -23.87
CA LYS A 144 15.26 -14.61 -23.26
C LYS A 144 15.00 -14.19 -21.81
N PRO A 145 15.95 -14.41 -20.87
CA PRO A 145 15.79 -14.02 -19.47
C PRO A 145 15.46 -12.54 -19.27
N PHE A 146 16.01 -11.66 -20.11
CA PHE A 146 15.70 -10.23 -20.09
C PHE A 146 14.22 -9.96 -20.41
N LEU A 147 13.67 -10.60 -21.45
CA LEU A 147 12.27 -10.41 -21.83
C LEU A 147 11.32 -10.96 -20.77
N ARG A 148 11.65 -12.10 -20.16
CA ARG A 148 10.90 -12.63 -19.00
C ARG A 148 10.79 -11.60 -17.90
N ARG A 149 11.93 -10.97 -17.55
CA ARG A 149 12.00 -9.97 -16.49
C ARG A 149 11.21 -8.71 -16.85
N LEU A 150 11.33 -8.23 -18.08
CA LEU A 150 10.60 -7.06 -18.57
C LEU A 150 9.09 -7.30 -18.48
N LEU A 151 8.62 -8.44 -19.00
CA LEU A 151 7.21 -8.82 -18.93
C LEU A 151 6.73 -8.89 -17.48
N GLN A 152 7.48 -9.56 -16.60
CA GLN A 152 7.13 -9.68 -15.19
C GLN A 152 7.00 -8.31 -14.52
N LEU A 153 7.97 -7.42 -14.68
CA LEU A 153 7.94 -6.10 -14.03
C LEU A 153 6.78 -5.24 -14.56
N TYR A 154 6.68 -5.07 -15.87
CA TYR A 154 5.67 -4.17 -16.44
C TYR A 154 4.24 -4.68 -16.28
N ILE A 155 4.02 -5.99 -16.38
CA ILE A 155 2.68 -6.56 -16.18
C ILE A 155 2.30 -6.49 -14.70
N VAL A 156 3.19 -6.89 -13.78
CA VAL A 156 2.88 -6.86 -12.34
C VAL A 156 2.57 -5.43 -11.88
N PHE A 157 3.43 -4.46 -12.22
CA PHE A 157 3.23 -3.08 -11.82
C PHE A 157 2.12 -2.38 -12.59
N GLY A 158 1.87 -2.76 -13.85
CA GLY A 158 0.73 -2.30 -14.62
C GLY A 158 -0.59 -2.76 -14.02
N LEU A 159 -0.73 -4.06 -13.70
CA LEU A 159 -1.92 -4.61 -13.03
C LEU A 159 -2.12 -4.00 -11.64
N SER A 160 -1.04 -3.85 -10.87
CA SER A 160 -1.08 -3.17 -9.57
C SER A 160 -1.55 -1.72 -9.72
N GLY A 161 -0.98 -0.98 -10.68
CA GLY A 161 -1.36 0.39 -10.96
C GLY A 161 -2.82 0.52 -11.38
N LEU A 162 -3.32 -0.37 -12.25
CA LEU A 162 -4.72 -0.36 -12.70
C LEU A 162 -5.69 -0.64 -11.54
N LEU A 163 -5.38 -1.60 -10.67
CA LEU A 163 -6.18 -1.88 -9.48
C LEU A 163 -6.30 -0.64 -8.59
N HIS A 164 -5.18 0.04 -8.34
CA HIS A 164 -5.18 1.25 -7.50
C HIS A 164 -5.80 2.45 -8.20
N ALA A 165 -5.66 2.58 -9.52
CA ALA A 165 -6.36 3.61 -10.30
C ALA A 165 -7.88 3.43 -10.24
N ALA A 166 -8.37 2.19 -10.31
CA ALA A 166 -9.79 1.91 -10.11
C ALA A 166 -10.24 2.32 -8.71
N GLY A 167 -9.47 1.96 -7.66
CA GLY A 167 -9.75 2.40 -6.30
C GLY A 167 -9.79 3.93 -6.17
N SER A 168 -8.78 4.61 -6.72
CA SER A 168 -8.66 6.06 -6.75
C SER A 168 -9.85 6.74 -7.44
N TYR A 169 -10.29 6.21 -8.58
CA TYR A 169 -11.46 6.70 -9.31
C TYR A 169 -12.76 6.61 -8.49
N THR A 170 -12.85 5.62 -7.61
CA THR A 170 -14.02 5.38 -6.74
C THR A 170 -13.95 6.06 -5.39
N GLN A 171 -12.94 6.90 -5.15
CA GLN A 171 -12.80 7.65 -3.90
C GLN A 171 -13.82 8.80 -3.78
N LEU A 172 -13.89 9.38 -2.57
CA LEU A 172 -14.89 10.40 -2.24
C LEU A 172 -14.74 11.68 -3.05
N ALA A 173 -13.49 12.14 -3.23
CA ALA A 173 -13.17 13.35 -3.96
C ALA A 173 -12.49 13.02 -5.30
N PRO A 174 -12.64 13.87 -6.33
CA PRO A 174 -12.00 13.65 -7.62
C PRO A 174 -10.47 13.61 -7.51
N THR A 175 -9.88 12.50 -7.94
CA THR A 175 -8.42 12.28 -7.96
C THR A 175 -7.88 12.31 -9.40
N ARG A 176 -6.61 11.89 -9.58
CA ARG A 176 -5.97 11.74 -10.89
C ARG A 176 -5.45 10.30 -11.06
N PRO A 177 -6.34 9.31 -11.30
CA PRO A 177 -5.99 7.90 -11.21
C PRO A 177 -4.78 7.47 -12.05
N PHE A 178 -4.68 7.95 -13.30
CA PHE A 178 -3.62 7.54 -14.22
C PHE A 178 -2.32 8.34 -14.06
N SER A 179 -2.40 9.65 -13.87
CA SER A 179 -1.21 10.51 -13.75
C SER A 179 -0.64 10.57 -12.34
N SER A 180 -1.36 10.07 -11.34
CA SER A 180 -0.91 9.98 -9.94
C SER A 180 -0.63 8.53 -9.53
N ILE A 181 -1.62 7.81 -9.00
CA ILE A 181 -1.39 6.52 -8.36
C ILE A 181 -0.98 5.41 -9.34
N PHE A 182 -1.53 5.35 -10.55
CA PHE A 182 -1.07 4.41 -11.58
C PHE A 182 0.40 4.65 -11.91
N LEU A 183 0.76 5.92 -12.13
CA LEU A 183 2.13 6.31 -12.48
C LEU A 183 3.11 5.93 -11.36
N PHE A 184 2.73 6.12 -10.09
CA PHE A 184 3.51 5.66 -8.93
C PHE A 184 3.88 4.17 -9.02
N PHE A 185 2.92 3.29 -9.33
CA PHE A 185 3.18 1.86 -9.46
C PHE A 185 3.95 1.55 -10.75
N PHE A 186 3.58 2.17 -11.87
CA PHE A 186 4.19 1.87 -13.17
C PHE A 186 5.68 2.24 -13.20
N LEU A 187 6.08 3.33 -12.55
CA LEU A 187 7.47 3.77 -12.46
C LEU A 187 8.39 2.85 -11.63
N GLN A 188 7.86 1.90 -10.86
CA GLN A 188 8.69 0.94 -10.14
C GLN A 188 9.46 0.02 -11.08
N ALA A 189 8.87 -0.36 -12.21
CA ALA A 189 9.50 -1.23 -13.20
C ALA A 189 10.80 -0.63 -13.79
N PRO A 190 10.81 0.59 -14.35
CA PRO A 190 12.04 1.20 -14.85
C PRO A 190 13.08 1.45 -13.74
N ALA A 191 12.68 1.82 -12.52
CA ALA A 191 13.63 2.01 -11.42
C ALA A 191 14.33 0.71 -11.00
N ILE A 192 13.58 -0.39 -10.92
CA ILE A 192 14.16 -1.71 -10.66
C ILE A 192 15.12 -2.10 -11.78
N MET A 193 14.70 -1.94 -13.04
CA MET A 193 15.56 -2.23 -14.19
C MET A 193 16.82 -1.38 -14.19
N PHE A 194 16.73 -0.10 -13.85
CA PHE A 194 17.88 0.79 -13.71
C PHE A 194 18.85 0.28 -12.64
N GLN A 195 18.36 -0.03 -11.43
CA GLN A 195 19.19 -0.57 -10.35
C GLN A 195 19.90 -1.86 -10.81
N ASP A 196 19.20 -2.75 -11.51
CA ASP A 196 19.78 -3.98 -12.05
C ASP A 196 20.84 -3.75 -13.13
N LEU A 197 20.62 -2.77 -14.01
CA LEU A 197 21.56 -2.44 -15.08
C LEU A 197 22.86 -1.91 -14.49
N VAL A 198 22.77 -1.01 -13.49
CA VAL A 198 23.93 -0.49 -12.78
C VAL A 198 24.70 -1.62 -12.09
N VAL A 199 24.01 -2.50 -11.37
CA VAL A 199 24.66 -3.65 -10.71
C VAL A 199 25.37 -4.57 -11.71
N LYS A 200 24.69 -4.93 -12.81
CA LYS A 200 25.21 -5.92 -13.78
C LYS A 200 26.27 -5.37 -14.72
N HIS A 201 26.20 -4.10 -15.10
CA HIS A 201 27.06 -3.54 -16.16
C HIS A 201 28.09 -2.54 -15.65
N VAL A 202 27.84 -1.93 -14.49
CA VAL A 202 28.79 -0.98 -13.88
C VAL A 202 29.52 -1.68 -12.75
N ILE A 203 28.80 -2.09 -11.70
CA ILE A 203 29.41 -2.62 -10.47
C ILE A 203 30.14 -3.94 -10.72
N ALA A 204 29.52 -4.86 -11.47
CA ALA A 204 30.14 -6.16 -11.77
C ALA A 204 31.40 -6.08 -12.66
N ARG A 205 31.65 -4.93 -13.31
CA ARG A 205 32.84 -4.71 -14.14
C ARG A 205 33.98 -4.00 -13.40
N LEU A 206 33.74 -3.54 -12.17
CA LEU A 206 34.78 -2.90 -11.37
C LEU A 206 35.76 -3.97 -10.85
N PRO A 207 37.08 -3.67 -10.79
CA PRO A 207 38.10 -4.66 -10.44
C PRO A 207 38.14 -4.98 -8.93
N PHE A 208 37.31 -4.33 -8.12
CA PHE A 208 37.26 -4.48 -6.67
C PHE A 208 35.90 -4.99 -6.20
N ARG A 209 35.91 -5.82 -5.15
CA ARG A 209 34.70 -6.28 -4.46
C ARG A 209 34.32 -5.29 -3.37
N PHE A 210 33.07 -4.84 -3.38
CA PHE A 210 32.57 -3.95 -2.33
C PHE A 210 32.23 -4.74 -1.06
N PRO A 211 32.48 -4.16 0.13
CA PRO A 211 32.08 -4.78 1.38
C PRO A 211 30.55 -4.81 1.50
N HIS A 212 30.04 -5.84 2.19
CA HIS A 212 28.61 -6.11 2.28
C HIS A 212 27.79 -4.93 2.86
N TRP A 213 28.32 -4.23 3.85
CA TRP A 213 27.65 -3.07 4.46
C TRP A 213 27.42 -1.93 3.45
N LEU A 214 28.37 -1.72 2.53
CA LEU A 214 28.27 -0.67 1.52
C LEU A 214 27.18 -1.01 0.50
N CYS A 215 27.13 -2.25 0.03
CA CYS A 215 26.06 -2.73 -0.85
C CYS A 215 24.67 -2.55 -0.21
N ARG A 216 24.53 -2.92 1.08
CA ARG A 216 23.28 -2.75 1.82
C ARG A 216 22.89 -1.28 2.00
N SER A 217 23.87 -0.42 2.29
CA SER A 217 23.67 1.02 2.44
C SER A 217 23.22 1.65 1.13
N THR A 218 23.86 1.31 0.01
CA THR A 218 23.46 1.81 -1.31
C THR A 218 22.07 1.34 -1.72
N ASN A 219 21.71 0.08 -1.44
CA ASN A 219 20.35 -0.43 -1.65
C ASN A 219 19.32 0.34 -0.82
N PHE A 220 19.62 0.58 0.46
CA PHE A 220 18.77 1.37 1.36
C PHE A 220 18.55 2.78 0.84
N ILE A 221 19.65 3.49 0.56
CA ILE A 221 19.64 4.87 0.06
C ILE A 221 18.85 4.93 -1.24
N PHE A 222 19.08 4.02 -2.18
CA PHE A 222 18.36 3.99 -3.45
C PHE A 222 16.84 3.86 -3.23
N VAL A 223 16.41 2.93 -2.37
CA VAL A 223 14.98 2.74 -2.07
C VAL A 223 14.37 3.97 -1.39
N VAL A 224 15.06 4.57 -0.42
CA VAL A 224 14.58 5.76 0.30
C VAL A 224 14.50 6.97 -0.62
N VAL A 225 15.54 7.24 -1.40
CA VAL A 225 15.56 8.36 -2.36
C VAL A 225 14.47 8.16 -3.40
N TRP A 226 14.34 6.95 -3.96
CA TRP A 226 13.28 6.64 -4.92
C TRP A 226 11.89 6.86 -4.30
N ALA A 227 11.64 6.33 -3.11
CA ALA A 227 10.37 6.52 -2.40
C ALA A 227 10.10 7.99 -2.08
N PHE A 228 11.12 8.79 -1.75
CA PHE A 228 10.95 10.23 -1.52
C PHE A 228 10.56 10.98 -2.79
N LEU A 229 11.15 10.62 -3.94
CA LEU A 229 10.89 11.27 -5.23
C LEU A 229 9.50 10.99 -5.79
N ILE A 230 9.07 9.72 -5.78
CA ILE A 230 7.80 9.32 -6.41
C ILE A 230 6.68 9.08 -5.40
N GLY A 231 6.98 8.97 -4.10
CA GLY A 231 6.01 8.75 -3.04
C GLY A 231 4.83 9.73 -3.04
N PRO A 232 5.04 11.05 -3.32
CA PRO A 232 3.94 12.00 -3.40
C PRO A 232 2.84 11.60 -4.40
N LEU A 233 3.19 10.96 -5.53
CA LEU A 233 2.20 10.48 -6.51
C LEU A 233 1.16 9.52 -5.90
N GLY A 234 1.54 8.73 -4.89
CA GLY A 234 0.63 7.84 -4.18
C GLY A 234 0.02 8.48 -2.94
N ALA A 235 0.84 9.11 -2.10
CA ALA A 235 0.40 9.67 -0.83
C ALA A 235 -0.57 10.86 -1.02
N ASP A 236 -0.34 11.70 -2.03
CA ASP A 236 -1.21 12.83 -2.34
C ASP A 236 -2.53 12.34 -2.93
N ASP A 237 -2.52 11.29 -3.76
CA ASP A 237 -3.74 10.68 -4.31
C ASP A 237 -4.63 10.13 -3.19
N PHE A 238 -4.05 9.39 -2.25
CA PHE A 238 -4.72 8.91 -1.04
C PHE A 238 -5.33 10.04 -0.22
N SER A 239 -4.58 11.12 -0.04
CA SER A 239 -5.01 12.26 0.75
C SER A 239 -6.12 13.02 0.05
N ILE A 240 -5.95 13.39 -1.22
CA ILE A 240 -6.95 14.09 -2.04
C ILE A 240 -8.23 13.28 -2.09
N GLY A 241 -8.15 11.97 -2.38
CA GLY A 241 -9.31 11.10 -2.45
C GLY A 241 -9.99 10.84 -1.09
N GLY A 242 -9.42 11.32 0.01
CA GLY A 242 -10.02 11.22 1.34
C GLY A 242 -9.92 9.82 1.96
N ILE A 243 -8.94 8.99 1.57
CA ILE A 243 -8.80 7.64 2.14
C ILE A 243 -8.59 7.70 3.66
N TRP A 244 -7.88 8.72 4.13
CA TRP A 244 -7.56 8.92 5.54
C TRP A 244 -8.75 9.45 6.35
N LEU A 245 -9.82 9.89 5.68
CA LEU A 245 -11.06 10.32 6.33
C LEU A 245 -11.99 9.14 6.67
N VAL A 246 -11.81 8.00 6.00
CA VAL A 246 -12.53 6.76 6.34
C VAL A 246 -12.16 6.32 7.74
N GLU A 247 -13.14 5.80 8.50
CA GLU A 247 -12.93 5.31 9.86
C GLU A 247 -12.85 3.77 9.89
N PRO A 248 -11.64 3.18 9.80
CA PRO A 248 -11.50 1.73 9.63
C PRO A 248 -11.67 0.93 10.92
N ILE A 249 -11.65 1.60 12.08
CA ILE A 249 -11.69 0.95 13.40
C ILE A 249 -12.98 1.32 14.15
N PRO A 250 -13.67 0.35 14.78
CA PRO A 250 -14.87 0.65 15.56
C PRO A 250 -14.56 1.31 16.91
N LEU A 251 -13.42 0.95 17.51
CA LEU A 251 -13.02 1.36 18.85
C LEU A 251 -11.64 2.02 18.87
N SER A 252 -11.55 3.21 19.47
CA SER A 252 -10.30 3.95 19.65
C SER A 252 -10.00 4.18 21.13
N PRO A 253 -9.09 3.39 21.73
CA PRO A 253 -8.56 3.69 23.05
C PRO A 253 -7.94 5.08 23.15
N ILE A 254 -7.23 5.54 22.12
CA ILE A 254 -6.50 6.82 22.16
C ILE A 254 -7.48 8.02 22.15
N ARG A 255 -8.50 8.00 21.29
CA ARG A 255 -9.56 9.02 21.34
C ARG A 255 -10.34 8.93 22.65
N GLY A 256 -10.55 7.72 23.16
CA GLY A 256 -11.15 7.48 24.45
C GLY A 256 -10.42 8.09 25.65
N LEU A 257 -9.11 8.28 25.54
CA LEU A 257 -8.27 9.00 26.51
C LEU A 257 -8.30 10.52 26.33
N GLY A 258 -9.06 11.05 25.36
CA GLY A 258 -9.23 12.48 25.12
C GLY A 258 -8.26 13.08 24.08
N PHE A 259 -7.51 12.27 23.35
CA PHE A 259 -6.61 12.75 22.29
C PHE A 259 -7.28 12.91 20.91
N GLY A 260 -8.58 12.59 20.80
CA GLY A 260 -9.35 12.76 19.57
C GLY A 260 -9.77 14.20 19.30
N ALA A 261 -10.39 14.42 18.15
CA ALA A 261 -11.05 15.69 17.85
C ALA A 261 -12.26 15.95 18.78
N GLU A 262 -12.71 17.20 18.85
CA GLU A 262 -13.86 17.57 19.67
C GLU A 262 -15.10 16.73 19.32
N GLY A 263 -15.71 16.11 20.34
CA GLY A 263 -16.86 15.21 20.18
C GLY A 263 -16.52 13.77 19.78
N GLU A 264 -15.24 13.42 19.62
CA GLU A 264 -14.80 12.03 19.48
C GLU A 264 -14.69 11.33 20.85
N GLY A 265 -14.72 9.99 20.82
CA GLY A 265 -14.62 9.17 22.02
C GLY A 265 -14.22 7.73 21.67
N TRP A 266 -14.43 6.81 22.62
CA TRP A 266 -14.05 5.40 22.46
C TRP A 266 -14.70 4.72 21.26
N TRP A 267 -15.94 5.10 20.93
CA TRP A 267 -16.72 4.53 19.84
C TRP A 267 -16.64 5.43 18.60
N CYS A 268 -16.01 4.92 17.53
CA CYS A 268 -15.68 5.70 16.34
C CYS A 268 -16.76 5.64 15.26
N TRP A 269 -17.45 4.51 15.11
CA TRP A 269 -18.48 4.34 14.09
C TRP A 269 -19.79 5.00 14.50
N LYS A 270 -20.13 6.12 13.85
CA LYS A 270 -21.34 6.89 14.12
C LYS A 270 -22.26 6.87 12.90
N GLY A 271 -23.58 6.92 13.13
CA GLY A 271 -24.58 6.97 12.06
C GLY A 271 -25.11 5.59 11.64
N GLN A 272 -25.81 5.56 10.51
CA GLN A 272 -26.37 4.33 9.95
C GLN A 272 -25.30 3.56 9.17
N ALA A 273 -25.02 2.31 9.57
CA ALA A 273 -24.08 1.44 8.88
C ALA A 273 -24.46 1.15 7.42
N PHE A 274 -25.77 1.15 7.13
CA PHE A 274 -26.31 0.92 5.80
C PHE A 274 -27.31 2.03 5.47
N GLN A 275 -27.11 2.66 4.32
CA GLN A 275 -28.04 3.62 3.77
C GLN A 275 -28.40 3.21 2.34
N GLN A 276 -29.69 3.04 2.07
CA GLN A 276 -30.15 2.83 0.70
C GLN A 276 -29.97 4.14 -0.08
N TRP A 277 -29.26 4.07 -1.21
CA TRP A 277 -29.09 5.15 -2.14
C TRP A 277 -29.95 4.90 -3.37
N ARG A 278 -30.67 5.95 -3.80
CA ARG A 278 -31.50 5.94 -5.00
C ARG A 278 -31.33 7.28 -5.71
N GLY A 279 -30.64 7.27 -6.84
CA GLY A 279 -30.53 8.39 -7.77
C GLY A 279 -31.69 8.43 -8.76
N GLU A 280 -31.50 9.22 -9.82
CA GLU A 280 -32.54 9.51 -10.81
C GLU A 280 -32.79 8.34 -11.76
N LYS A 281 -31.77 7.56 -12.09
CA LYS A 281 -31.86 6.47 -13.07
C LYS A 281 -32.14 5.14 -12.39
N TRP A 282 -32.70 4.18 -13.13
CA TRP A 282 -33.05 2.87 -12.57
C TRP A 282 -31.81 2.06 -12.14
N TRP A 283 -30.64 2.35 -12.71
CA TRP A 283 -29.35 1.76 -12.29
C TRP A 283 -28.64 2.55 -11.20
N ASP A 284 -29.18 3.71 -10.80
CA ASP A 284 -28.66 4.51 -9.69
C ASP A 284 -29.26 4.01 -8.36
N VAL A 285 -29.28 2.69 -8.13
CA VAL A 285 -29.79 2.11 -6.89
C VAL A 285 -28.68 1.30 -6.26
N GLY A 286 -28.40 1.56 -4.99
CA GLY A 286 -27.32 0.88 -4.28
C GLY A 286 -27.51 0.91 -2.77
N ILE A 287 -26.69 0.13 -2.08
CA ILE A 287 -26.54 0.22 -0.63
C ILE A 287 -25.20 0.88 -0.37
N ARG A 288 -25.23 2.06 0.26
CA ARG A 288 -24.04 2.70 0.79
C ARG A 288 -23.74 2.07 2.15
N ILE A 289 -22.53 1.54 2.29
CA ILE A 289 -22.00 1.04 3.56
C ILE A 289 -21.07 2.14 4.09
N MET A 290 -21.27 2.57 5.34
CA MET A 290 -20.37 3.52 6.02
C MET A 290 -19.32 2.78 6.84
#